data_AF-A0A7V9QYK9-F1
#
_entry.id   AF-A0A7V9QYK9-F1
#
_cell.length_a   1.000
_cell.length_b   1.000
_cell.length_c   1.000
_cell.angle_alpha   90.00
_cell.angle_beta   90.00
_cell.angle_gamma   90.00
#
_symmetry.space_group_name_H-M   'P 1'
#
loop_
_entity.id
_entity.type
_entity.pdbx_description
1 polymer ?
#
loop_
_entity_poly.entity_id
_entity_poly.type
_entity_poly.pdbx_seq_one_letter_code
_entity_poly.pdbx_strand_id
1 'polypeptide(L)'
;LHWKSGAAVTVVMSAAGYPESPRSGDAITGIGAAERLDGVHVFHAGTTTGPNGLVTSGGRVLAVTATGPDVAAARTSAYRGVELVSFEGAHHRTDIAASGPLEEQAQ
;
A
#
# COMPACT_ATOMS: atom_id res chain seq x y z
N LEU A 1 -15.43 20.79 7.68
CA LEU A 1 -14.64 19.76 6.96
C LEU A 1 -15.33 19.51 5.62
N HIS A 2 -14.60 19.45 4.51
CA HIS A 2 -15.14 19.14 3.18
C HIS A 2 -14.59 17.81 2.70
N TRP A 3 -15.48 16.87 2.40
CA TRP A 3 -15.11 15.54 1.90
C TRP A 3 -15.20 15.52 0.38
N LYS A 4 -14.22 14.89 -0.26
CA LYS A 4 -14.27 14.62 -1.70
C LYS A 4 -15.16 13.39 -1.94
N SER A 5 -16.01 13.43 -2.96
CA SER A 5 -16.74 12.26 -3.44
C SER A 5 -15.77 11.23 -4.02
N GLY A 6 -16.15 9.94 -3.94
CA GLY A 6 -15.36 8.82 -4.45
C GLY A 6 -14.95 7.87 -3.34
N ALA A 7 -13.90 7.08 -3.59
CA ALA A 7 -13.36 6.11 -2.65
C ALA A 7 -11.85 6.22 -2.52
N ALA A 8 -11.33 5.66 -1.44
CA ALA A 8 -9.90 5.46 -1.22
C ALA A 8 -9.65 4.01 -0.78
N VAL A 9 -8.60 3.39 -1.30
CA VAL A 9 -8.15 2.05 -0.92
C VAL A 9 -6.69 2.11 -0.52
N THR A 10 -6.34 1.50 0.61
CA THR A 10 -4.99 1.46 1.16
C THR A 10 -4.52 0.03 1.31
N VAL A 11 -3.38 -0.29 0.70
CA VAL A 11 -2.71 -1.58 0.84
C VAL A 11 -1.44 -1.40 1.66
N VAL A 12 -1.31 -2.16 2.74
CA VAL A 12 -0.10 -2.16 3.58
C VAL A 12 0.90 -3.16 3.03
N MET A 13 2.15 -2.73 2.89
CA MET A 13 3.30 -3.57 2.61
C MET A 13 4.08 -3.80 3.92
N SER A 14 4.32 -5.06 4.26
CA SER A 14 5.00 -5.48 5.49
C SER A 14 6.36 -6.12 5.22
N ALA A 15 7.27 -6.00 6.19
CA ALA A 15 8.57 -6.65 6.17
C ALA A 15 8.47 -8.17 6.32
N ALA A 16 9.49 -8.88 5.83
CA ALA A 16 9.64 -10.32 6.05
C ALA A 16 9.60 -10.66 7.55
N GLY A 17 8.90 -11.74 7.92
CA GLY A 17 8.79 -12.19 9.31
C GLY A 17 7.73 -11.46 10.16
N TYR A 18 7.04 -10.45 9.60
CA TYR A 18 5.87 -9.86 10.27
C TYR A 18 4.73 -10.91 10.39
N PRO A 19 4.01 -11.00 11.54
CA PRO A 19 4.07 -10.11 12.71
C PRO A 19 5.05 -10.49 13.81
N GLU A 20 5.68 -11.67 13.75
CA GLU A 20 6.45 -12.22 14.86
C GLU A 20 7.85 -11.62 15.00
N SER A 21 8.61 -11.54 13.91
CA SER A 21 10.02 -11.12 13.90
C SER A 21 10.35 -10.36 12.62
N PRO A 22 9.84 -9.12 12.47
CA PRO A 22 10.02 -8.34 11.25
C PRO A 22 11.48 -7.95 11.02
N ARG A 23 11.99 -8.23 9.82
CA ARG A 23 13.33 -7.82 9.40
C ARG A 23 13.39 -6.31 9.12
N SER A 24 14.47 -5.67 9.55
CA SER A 24 14.76 -4.24 9.29
C SER A 24 16.03 -4.10 8.46
N GLY A 25 16.19 -2.95 7.81
CA GLY A 25 17.38 -2.61 7.00
C GLY A 25 17.28 -2.96 5.52
N ASP A 26 16.16 -3.52 5.07
CA ASP A 26 15.96 -3.84 3.65
C ASP A 26 15.76 -2.55 2.84
N ALA A 27 16.50 -2.39 1.74
CA ALA A 27 16.42 -1.20 0.90
C ALA A 27 15.04 -1.05 0.24
N ILE A 28 14.46 0.14 0.32
CA ILE A 28 13.16 0.46 -0.25
C ILE A 28 13.36 1.25 -1.55
N THR A 29 12.73 0.79 -2.62
CA THR A 29 12.82 1.38 -3.96
C THR A 29 11.43 1.58 -4.57
N GLY A 30 11.35 2.39 -5.62
CA GLY A 30 10.14 2.48 -6.44
C GLY A 30 9.03 3.43 -5.95
N ILE A 31 9.17 4.03 -4.75
CA ILE A 31 8.20 5.00 -4.21
C ILE A 31 7.90 6.12 -5.21
N GLY A 32 8.93 6.79 -5.72
CA GLY A 32 8.74 7.88 -6.68
C GLY A 32 8.13 7.44 -8.01
N ALA A 33 8.18 6.15 -8.37
CA ALA A 33 7.46 5.63 -9.54
C ALA A 33 5.98 5.43 -9.23
N ALA A 34 5.65 4.90 -8.06
CA ALA A 34 4.27 4.76 -7.59
C ALA A 34 3.56 6.12 -7.48
N GLU A 35 4.23 7.13 -6.92
CA GLU A 35 3.64 8.48 -6.74
C GLU A 35 3.48 9.28 -8.05
N ARG A 36 4.01 8.78 -9.17
CA ARG A 36 3.69 9.34 -10.51
C ARG A 36 2.37 8.82 -11.07
N LEU A 37 1.79 7.78 -10.50
CA LEU A 37 0.46 7.32 -10.87
C LEU A 37 -0.58 8.28 -10.32
N ASP A 38 -1.55 8.66 -11.15
CA ASP A 38 -2.60 9.58 -10.73
C ASP A 38 -3.41 9.02 -9.55
N GLY A 39 -3.62 9.88 -8.54
CA GLY A 39 -4.35 9.54 -7.33
C GLY A 39 -3.67 8.54 -6.39
N VAL A 40 -2.39 8.18 -6.59
CA VAL A 40 -1.62 7.26 -5.73
C VAL A 40 -0.65 8.03 -4.83
N HIS A 41 -0.63 7.67 -3.55
CA HIS A 41 0.29 8.19 -2.54
C HIS A 41 0.89 7.04 -1.73
N VAL A 42 2.17 7.16 -1.37
CA VAL A 42 2.85 6.18 -0.52
C VAL A 42 3.14 6.80 0.84
N PHE A 43 2.48 6.29 1.88
CA PHE A 43 2.69 6.75 3.25
C PHE A 43 3.73 5.87 3.95
N HIS A 44 4.68 6.53 4.60
CA HIS A 44 5.71 5.89 5.40
C HIS A 44 5.16 5.49 6.77
N ALA A 45 5.42 4.24 7.18
CA ALA A 45 5.17 3.75 8.54
C ALA A 45 6.51 3.32 9.16
N GLY A 46 6.86 2.04 9.08
CA GLY A 46 8.13 1.50 9.57
C GLY A 46 9.27 1.70 8.57
N THR A 47 9.68 2.94 8.33
CA THR A 47 10.84 3.27 7.47
C THR A 47 11.83 4.19 8.20
N THR A 48 13.10 4.12 7.83
CA THR A 48 14.13 5.08 8.27
C THR A 48 15.14 5.34 7.14
N THR A 49 15.99 6.35 7.31
CA THR A 49 17.11 6.61 6.39
C THR A 49 18.34 5.86 6.86
N GLY A 50 18.83 4.93 6.04
CA GLY A 50 20.11 4.25 6.20
C GLY A 50 21.22 4.90 5.37
N PRO A 51 22.44 4.33 5.37
CA PRO A 51 23.61 4.90 4.68
C PRO A 51 23.43 5.09 3.17
N ASN A 52 22.62 4.24 2.53
CA ASN A 52 22.40 4.21 1.08
C ASN A 52 20.97 4.65 0.69
N GLY A 53 20.23 5.28 1.59
CA GLY A 53 18.86 5.75 1.35
C GLY A 53 17.83 5.09 2.26
N LEU A 54 16.57 5.04 1.81
CA LEU A 54 15.44 4.60 2.62
C LEU A 54 15.47 3.07 2.85
N VAL A 55 15.23 2.64 4.09
CA VAL A 55 15.19 1.22 4.48
C VAL A 55 14.00 0.89 5.39
N THR A 56 13.65 -0.40 5.48
CA THR A 56 12.65 -0.91 6.42
C THR A 56 13.12 -0.73 7.88
N SER A 57 12.20 -0.39 8.78
CA SER A 57 12.47 -0.14 10.20
C SER A 57 11.31 -0.54 11.12
N GLY A 58 10.48 -1.50 10.67
CA GLY A 58 9.33 -1.99 11.42
C GLY A 58 8.52 -3.02 10.65
N GLY A 59 7.50 -3.60 11.29
CA GLY A 59 6.69 -4.66 10.70
C GLY A 59 5.81 -4.21 9.52
N ARG A 60 5.00 -3.16 9.72
CA ARG A 60 4.26 -2.48 8.64
C ARG A 60 5.14 -1.36 8.13
N VAL A 61 5.55 -1.43 6.86
CA VAL A 61 6.60 -0.56 6.31
C VAL A 61 5.99 0.62 5.56
N LEU A 62 5.13 0.35 4.59
CA LEU A 62 4.50 1.35 3.74
C LEU A 62 3.00 1.11 3.65
N ALA A 63 2.24 2.17 3.41
CA ALA A 63 0.85 2.12 3.02
C ALA A 63 0.69 2.79 1.66
N VAL A 64 0.39 2.01 0.63
CA VAL A 64 0.10 2.50 -0.72
C VAL A 64 -1.39 2.79 -0.79
N THR A 65 -1.75 4.05 -0.86
CA THR A 65 -3.14 4.52 -0.92
C THR A 65 -3.42 5.06 -2.30
N ALA A 66 -4.55 4.66 -2.88
CA ALA A 66 -5.06 5.31 -4.07
C ALA A 66 -6.48 5.81 -3.87
N THR A 67 -6.81 6.90 -4.56
CA THR A 67 -8.16 7.45 -4.64
C THR A 67 -8.75 7.25 -6.04
N GLY A 68 -10.07 7.16 -6.12
CA GLY A 68 -10.77 6.94 -7.39
C GLY A 68 -12.25 7.28 -7.31
N PRO A 69 -12.97 7.26 -8.45
CA PRO A 69 -14.40 7.51 -8.49
C PRO A 69 -15.22 6.47 -7.69
N ASP A 70 -14.71 5.25 -7.57
CA ASP A 70 -15.31 4.15 -6.81
C ASP A 70 -14.23 3.23 -6.21
N VAL A 71 -14.65 2.23 -5.43
CA VAL A 71 -13.76 1.29 -4.74
C VAL A 71 -12.94 0.46 -5.72
N ALA A 72 -13.51 0.06 -6.87
CA ALA A 72 -12.83 -0.79 -7.85
C ALA A 72 -11.68 -0.03 -8.56
N ALA A 73 -11.93 1.22 -8.93
CA ALA A 73 -10.93 2.12 -9.50
C ALA A 73 -9.81 2.43 -8.49
N ALA A 74 -10.17 2.81 -7.25
CA ALA A 74 -9.20 3.06 -6.20
C ALA A 74 -8.36 1.81 -5.89
N ARG A 75 -8.99 0.62 -5.81
CA ARG A 75 -8.29 -0.65 -5.60
C ARG A 75 -7.28 -0.93 -6.72
N THR A 76 -7.70 -0.78 -7.98
CA THR A 76 -6.84 -1.03 -9.15
C THR A 76 -5.61 -0.15 -9.12
N SER A 77 -5.78 1.15 -8.86
CA SER A 77 -4.66 2.09 -8.75
C SER A 77 -3.75 1.80 -7.55
N ALA A 78 -4.31 1.40 -6.40
CA ALA A 78 -3.52 1.04 -5.23
C ALA A 78 -2.59 -0.15 -5.52
N TYR A 79 -3.11 -1.20 -6.17
CA TYR A 79 -2.29 -2.36 -6.53
C TYR A 79 -1.26 -2.06 -7.62
N ARG A 80 -1.56 -1.19 -8.59
CA ARG A 80 -0.53 -0.67 -9.53
C ARG A 80 0.59 0.07 -8.80
N GLY A 81 0.27 0.83 -7.76
CA GLY A 81 1.27 1.47 -6.91
C GLY A 81 2.11 0.45 -6.14
N VAL A 82 1.48 -0.59 -5.59
CA VAL A 82 2.17 -1.68 -4.88
C VAL A 82 3.15 -2.43 -5.78
N GLU A 83 2.78 -2.72 -7.04
CA GLU A 83 3.64 -3.38 -8.03
C GLU A 83 4.93 -2.62 -8.34
N LEU A 84 4.94 -1.29 -8.14
CA LEU A 84 6.09 -0.43 -8.41
C LEU A 84 7.03 -0.31 -7.22
N VAL A 85 6.58 -0.61 -6.00
CA VAL A 85 7.36 -0.48 -4.77
C VAL A 85 7.98 -1.82 -4.42
N SER A 86 9.26 -1.82 -4.02
CA SER A 86 9.95 -3.05 -3.67
C SER A 86 10.92 -2.88 -2.50
N PHE A 87 10.97 -3.91 -1.66
CA PHE A 87 12.01 -4.18 -0.69
C PHE A 87 12.09 -5.69 -0.46
N GLU A 88 13.23 -6.19 0.02
CA GLU A 88 13.46 -7.64 0.11
C GLU A 88 12.48 -8.31 1.07
N GLY A 89 11.75 -9.33 0.58
CA GLY A 89 10.76 -10.05 1.38
C GLY A 89 9.49 -9.25 1.69
N ALA A 90 9.20 -8.21 0.90
CA ALA A 90 7.94 -7.48 0.97
C ALA A 90 6.74 -8.42 0.82
N HIS A 91 5.77 -8.25 1.73
CA HIS A 91 4.50 -8.99 1.71
C HIS A 91 3.33 -8.02 1.78
N HIS A 92 2.25 -8.31 1.05
CA HIS A 92 1.00 -7.59 1.14
C HIS A 92 -0.17 -8.52 0.79
N ARG A 93 -1.36 -8.20 1.30
CA ARG A 93 -2.59 -8.90 0.89
C ARG A 93 -2.98 -8.50 -0.53
N THR A 94 -3.62 -9.41 -1.26
CA THR A 94 -4.11 -9.19 -2.64
C THR A 94 -5.63 -9.00 -2.72
N ASP A 95 -6.34 -9.15 -1.61
CA ASP A 95 -7.80 -9.14 -1.51
C ASP A 95 -8.35 -7.89 -0.80
N ILE A 96 -7.51 -6.85 -0.58
CA ILE A 96 -7.98 -5.60 0.01
C ILE A 96 -9.00 -4.97 -0.95
N ALA A 97 -10.18 -4.67 -0.40
CA ALA A 97 -11.32 -4.16 -1.14
C ALA A 97 -11.76 -5.05 -2.33
N ALA A 98 -11.43 -6.35 -2.30
CA ALA A 98 -12.02 -7.29 -3.24
C ALA A 98 -13.53 -7.41 -2.98
N SER A 99 -14.32 -7.43 -4.05
CA SER A 99 -15.75 -7.76 -3.95
C SER A 99 -15.87 -9.23 -3.56
N GLY A 100 -16.40 -9.52 -2.37
CA GLY A 100 -16.93 -10.86 -2.05
C GLY A 100 -18.21 -11.14 -2.84
N PRO A 101 -18.85 -12.32 -2.67
CA PRO A 101 -20.20 -12.50 -3.17
C PRO A 101 -21.07 -11.39 -2.59
N LEU A 102 -21.74 -10.64 -3.45
CA LEU A 102 -22.74 -9.68 -3.02
C LEU A 102 -23.84 -10.50 -2.31
N GLU A 103 -23.99 -10.37 -1.00
CA GLU A 103 -25.30 -10.66 -0.41
C GLU A 103 -26.24 -9.61 -0.98
N GLU A 104 -27.10 -10.08 -1.88
CA GLU A 104 -28.21 -9.34 -2.45
C GLU A 104 -28.96 -8.70 -1.27
N GLN A 105 -28.88 -7.38 -1.15
CA GLN A 105 -29.70 -6.65 -0.18
C GLN A 105 -31.14 -6.83 -0.65
N ALA A 106 -31.83 -7.79 -0.05
CA ALA A 106 -33.24 -8.02 -0.25
C ALA A 106 -33.98 -6.71 0.05
N GLN A 107 -34.66 -6.21 -0.98
CA GLN A 107 -35.62 -5.12 -0.89
C GLN A 107 -36.91 -5.60 -0.21
#